data_AF-A0A9E3YUE2-F1
#
_entry.id   AF-A0A9E3YUE2-F1
#
_cell.length_a   1.000
_cell.length_b   1.000
_cell.length_c   1.000
_cell.angle_alpha   90.00
_cell.angle_beta   90.00
_cell.angle_gamma   90.00
#
_symmetry.space_group_name_H-M   'P 1'
#
loop_
_entity.id
_entity.type
_entity.pdbx_description
1 polymer ?
#
loop_
_entity_poly.entity_id
_entity_poly.type
_entity_poly.pdbx_seq_one_letter_code
_entity_poly.pdbx_strand_id
1 'polypeptide(L)'
;ALAPCHALFQFHVQDGRLSCQLYQRSADVFLGVPFNIASYALLTLMVAQACDLAPGDFVHTFGDAHLYSNHLEQARLQLGREPLPLPQMVLDPGVRDLFGFRFEHFELRGYRSHPHIAAPVAV
;
A
#
# COMPACT_ATOMS: atom_id res chain seq x y z
N ALA A 1 -4.16 -22.43 4.15
CA ALA A 1 -4.19 -21.17 4.92
C ALA A 1 -2.78 -20.86 5.38
N LEU A 2 -2.34 -19.59 5.30
CA LEU A 2 -1.00 -19.15 5.68
C LEU A 2 -1.10 -18.26 6.94
N ALA A 3 -0.07 -18.26 7.79
CA ALA A 3 0.00 -17.32 8.91
C ALA A 3 0.05 -15.86 8.38
N PRO A 4 -0.62 -14.89 9.05
CA PRO A 4 -0.66 -13.50 8.59
C PRO A 4 0.74 -12.93 8.33
N CYS A 5 0.94 -12.31 7.17
CA CYS A 5 2.19 -11.59 6.87
C CYS A 5 2.21 -10.20 7.53
N HIS A 6 1.07 -9.50 7.54
CA HIS A 6 0.86 -8.25 8.28
C HIS A 6 0.50 -8.59 9.71
N ALA A 7 1.45 -8.42 10.62
CA ALA A 7 1.31 -8.94 11.97
C ALA A 7 0.70 -7.90 12.93
N LEU A 8 1.04 -6.62 12.74
CA LEU A 8 0.59 -5.53 13.60
C LEU A 8 0.54 -4.23 12.82
N PHE A 9 -0.48 -3.41 13.03
CA PHE A 9 -0.46 -2.00 12.64
C PHE A 9 -0.93 -1.11 13.79
N GLN A 10 -0.49 0.14 13.77
CA GLN A 10 -0.80 1.16 14.77
C GLN A 10 -1.19 2.47 14.08
N PHE A 11 -2.23 3.13 14.60
CA PHE A 11 -2.56 4.50 14.21
C PHE A 11 -2.05 5.49 15.25
N HIS A 12 -1.60 6.65 14.76
CA HIS A 12 -1.16 7.78 15.58
C HIS A 12 -1.84 9.07 15.09
N VAL A 13 -2.37 9.86 16.02
CA VAL A 13 -3.04 11.13 15.70
C VAL A 13 -2.25 12.30 16.29
N GLN A 14 -1.89 13.25 15.45
CA GLN A 14 -1.21 14.48 15.85
C GLN A 14 -1.63 15.62 14.91
N ASP A 15 -1.92 16.80 15.49
CA ASP A 15 -2.27 18.01 14.74
C ASP A 15 -3.38 17.81 13.68
N GLY A 16 -4.41 17.03 14.05
CA GLY A 16 -5.54 16.72 13.16
C GLY A 16 -5.21 15.74 12.02
N ARG A 17 -4.05 15.07 12.06
CA ARG A 17 -3.61 14.08 11.07
C ARG A 17 -3.52 12.68 11.65
N LEU A 18 -3.95 11.68 10.88
CA LEU A 18 -3.85 10.27 11.22
C LEU A 18 -2.77 9.59 10.39
N SER A 19 -1.73 9.08 11.06
CA SER A 19 -0.65 8.30 10.46
C SER A 19 -0.81 6.82 10.81
N CYS A 20 -0.27 5.93 9.98
CA CYS A 20 -0.33 4.48 10.14
C CYS A 20 1.07 3.87 10.08
N GLN A 21 1.41 3.04 11.06
CA GLN A 21 2.61 2.21 11.03
C GLN A 21 2.19 0.74 10.86
N LEU A 22 2.81 0.03 9.92
CA LEU A 22 2.62 -1.40 9.69
C LEU A 22 3.92 -2.16 9.98
N TYR A 23 3.83 -3.25 10.75
CA TYR A 23 4.86 -4.28 10.84
C TYR A 23 4.47 -5.53 10.06
N GLN A 24 5.26 -5.86 9.03
CA GLN A 24 5.12 -7.04 8.19
C GLN A 24 6.25 -8.03 8.47
N ARG A 25 5.93 -9.20 9.03
CA ARG A 25 6.92 -10.21 9.45
C ARG A 25 7.73 -10.80 8.29
N SER A 26 7.13 -10.86 7.10
CA SER A 26 7.67 -11.53 5.91
C SER A 26 7.17 -10.78 4.68
N ALA A 27 8.11 -10.27 3.89
CA ALA A 27 7.90 -9.27 2.86
C ALA A 27 8.59 -9.67 1.57
N ASP A 28 7.82 -10.30 0.69
CA ASP A 28 8.18 -10.46 -0.73
C ASP A 28 8.24 -9.07 -1.36
N VAL A 29 9.45 -8.58 -1.60
CA VAL A 29 9.68 -7.21 -2.05
C VAL A 29 9.21 -6.96 -3.49
N PHE A 30 9.05 -8.02 -4.30
CA PHE A 30 8.70 -7.87 -5.72
C PHE A 30 7.20 -7.92 -5.94
N LEU A 31 6.51 -8.91 -5.34
CA LEU A 31 5.06 -9.05 -5.50
C LEU A 31 4.31 -8.47 -4.32
N GLY A 32 4.54 -8.97 -3.11
CA GLY A 32 3.72 -8.67 -1.93
C GLY A 32 3.78 -7.20 -1.50
N VAL A 33 4.99 -6.66 -1.33
CA VAL A 33 5.21 -5.31 -0.78
C VAL A 33 4.50 -4.21 -1.58
N PRO A 34 4.56 -4.17 -2.92
CA PRO A 34 3.79 -3.18 -3.69
C PRO A 34 2.28 -3.18 -3.39
N PHE A 35 1.65 -4.36 -3.30
CA PHE A 35 0.24 -4.45 -2.92
C PHE A 35 0.01 -3.98 -1.49
N ASN A 36 0.92 -4.32 -0.57
CA ASN A 36 0.78 -4.01 0.85
C ASN A 36 0.91 -2.50 1.12
N ILE A 37 1.80 -1.82 0.40
CA ILE A 37 1.92 -0.35 0.46
C ILE A 37 0.60 0.30 0.04
N ALA A 38 0.07 -0.07 -1.14
CA ALA A 38 -1.17 0.52 -1.64
C ALA A 38 -2.37 0.21 -0.71
N SER A 39 -2.44 -1.01 -0.18
CA SER A 39 -3.53 -1.44 0.69
C SER A 39 -3.58 -0.67 2.01
N TYR A 40 -2.44 -0.52 2.71
CA TYR A 40 -2.42 0.18 4.00
C TYR A 40 -2.42 1.70 3.84
N ALA A 41 -1.87 2.24 2.75
CA ALA A 41 -2.07 3.64 2.41
C ALA A 41 -3.56 3.94 2.20
N LEU A 42 -4.29 3.09 1.47
CA LEU A 42 -5.73 3.24 1.27
C LEU A 42 -6.51 3.11 2.58
N LEU A 43 -6.18 2.13 3.42
CA LEU A 43 -6.78 1.99 4.74
C LEU A 43 -6.56 3.24 5.61
N THR A 44 -5.37 3.82 5.55
CA THR A 44 -5.03 5.07 6.27
C THR A 44 -5.91 6.23 5.81
N LEU A 45 -6.10 6.38 4.49
CA LEU A 45 -7.01 7.39 3.92
C LEU A 45 -8.46 7.18 4.38
N MET A 46 -8.94 5.93 4.34
CA MET A 46 -10.32 5.58 4.73
C MET A 46 -10.58 5.84 6.22
N VAL A 47 -9.65 5.44 7.09
CA VAL A 47 -9.77 5.64 8.55
C VAL A 47 -9.65 7.12 8.89
N ALA A 48 -8.73 7.87 8.27
CA ALA A 48 -8.64 9.30 8.46
C ALA A 48 -9.97 10.00 8.11
N GLN A 49 -10.56 9.68 6.95
CA GLN A 49 -11.84 10.26 6.53
C GLN A 49 -13.00 9.88 7.47
N ALA A 50 -13.11 8.62 7.88
CA ALA A 50 -14.17 8.18 8.81
C ALA A 50 -14.05 8.81 10.20
N CYS A 51 -12.85 9.27 10.58
CA CYS A 51 -12.56 9.95 11.84
C CYS A 51 -12.53 11.48 11.74
N ASP A 52 -12.87 12.07 10.59
CA ASP A 52 -12.77 13.52 10.33
C ASP A 52 -11.35 14.08 10.55
N LEU A 53 -10.34 13.31 10.13
CA LEU A 53 -8.92 13.64 10.21
C LEU A 53 -8.32 13.72 8.80
N ALA A 54 -7.24 14.49 8.66
CA ALA A 54 -6.43 14.47 7.45
C ALA A 54 -5.49 13.26 7.46
N PRO A 55 -5.12 12.68 6.30
CA PRO A 55 -4.09 11.66 6.26
C PRO A 55 -2.71 12.24 6.62
N GLY A 56 -1.96 11.48 7.41
CA GLY A 56 -0.55 11.70 7.73
C GLY A 56 0.34 10.71 7.01
N ASP A 57 1.38 10.23 7.71
CA ASP A 57 2.38 9.34 7.12
C ASP A 57 1.96 7.87 7.17
N PHE A 58 2.39 7.10 6.18
CA PHE A 58 2.38 5.65 6.22
C PHE A 58 3.80 5.11 6.36
N VAL A 59 4.07 4.43 7.48
CA VAL A 59 5.39 3.88 7.83
C VAL A 59 5.34 2.36 7.75
N HIS A 60 6.09 1.76 6.83
CA HIS A 60 6.12 0.32 6.63
C HIS A 60 7.42 -0.28 7.17
N THR A 61 7.32 -1.09 8.23
CA THR A 61 8.43 -1.81 8.86
C THR A 61 8.40 -3.27 8.45
N PHE A 62 9.56 -3.81 8.07
CA PHE A 62 9.72 -5.21 7.66
C PHE A 62 10.49 -6.02 8.71
N GLY A 63 10.08 -7.28 8.89
CA GLY A 63 10.88 -8.32 9.52
C GLY A 63 11.85 -8.92 8.51
N ASP A 64 11.45 -10.02 7.87
CA ASP A 64 12.18 -10.62 6.76
C ASP A 64 11.76 -9.99 5.42
N ALA A 65 12.58 -9.08 4.89
CA ALA A 65 12.46 -8.55 3.54
C ALA A 65 13.31 -9.37 2.57
N HIS A 66 12.67 -10.04 1.61
CA HIS A 66 13.33 -10.98 0.70
C HIS A 66 12.84 -10.84 -0.73
N LEU A 67 13.69 -11.27 -1.66
CA LEU A 67 13.42 -11.40 -3.07
C LEU A 67 13.56 -12.87 -3.47
N TYR A 68 12.53 -13.45 -4.09
CA TYR A 68 12.63 -14.81 -4.61
C TYR A 68 13.61 -14.88 -5.78
N SER A 69 14.37 -15.98 -5.86
CA SER A 69 15.40 -16.16 -6.88
C SER A 69 14.85 -16.21 -8.31
N ASN A 70 13.60 -16.64 -8.49
CA ASN A 70 12.88 -16.63 -9.76
C ASN A 70 12.37 -15.23 -10.17
N HIS A 71 12.62 -14.18 -9.37
CA HIS A 71 12.25 -12.79 -9.68
C HIS A 71 13.46 -11.89 -9.96
N LEU A 72 14.68 -12.43 -10.01
CA LEU A 72 15.91 -11.62 -10.15
C LEU A 72 15.96 -10.84 -11.47
N GLU A 73 15.51 -11.43 -12.58
CA GLU A 73 15.50 -10.74 -13.89
C GLU A 73 14.46 -9.62 -13.91
N GLN A 74 13.28 -9.88 -13.36
CA GLN A 74 12.18 -8.92 -13.24
C GLN A 74 12.56 -7.73 -12.35
N ALA A 75 13.20 -8.01 -11.21
CA ALA A 75 13.71 -6.97 -10.31
C ALA A 75 14.77 -6.10 -11.00
N ARG A 76 15.73 -6.70 -11.73
CA ARG A 76 16.73 -5.94 -12.51
C ARG A 76 16.07 -5.06 -13.58
N LEU A 77 15.07 -5.58 -14.29
CA LEU A 77 14.32 -4.81 -15.28
C LEU A 77 13.59 -3.63 -14.62
N GLN A 78 12.97 -3.83 -13.45
CA GLN A 78 12.28 -2.77 -12.72
C GLN A 78 13.26 -1.68 -12.24
N LEU A 79 14.43 -2.08 -11.73
CA LEU A 79 15.47 -1.15 -11.27
C LEU A 79 16.11 -0.33 -12.40
N GLY A 80 16.00 -0.79 -13.65
CA GLY A 80 16.43 -0.03 -14.83
C GLY A 80 15.44 1.04 -15.32
N ARG A 81 14.30 1.23 -14.63
CA ARG A 81 13.26 2.20 -15.01
C ARG A 81 13.30 3.42 -14.11
N GLU A 82 13.26 4.61 -14.72
CA GLU A 82 13.07 5.86 -13.98
C GLU A 82 11.66 5.94 -13.36
N PRO A 83 11.51 6.26 -12.06
CA PRO A 83 10.20 6.48 -11.45
C PRO A 83 9.41 7.58 -12.17
N LEU A 84 8.12 7.32 -12.39
CA LEU A 84 7.18 8.31 -12.94
C LEU A 84 6.51 9.08 -11.79
N PRO A 85 5.87 10.24 -12.06
CA PRO A 85 5.10 10.96 -11.05
C PRO A 85 4.07 10.06 -10.36
N LEU A 86 3.95 10.19 -9.04
CA LEU A 86 2.99 9.43 -8.25
C LEU A 86 1.54 9.80 -8.61
N PRO A 87 0.61 8.83 -8.58
CA PRO A 87 -0.81 9.12 -8.70
C PRO A 87 -1.35 9.81 -7.44
N GLN A 88 -2.60 10.27 -7.52
CA GLN A 88 -3.38 10.71 -6.37
C GLN A 88 -4.61 9.80 -6.20
N MET A 89 -4.80 9.24 -5.01
CA MET A 89 -6.03 8.57 -4.64
C MET A 89 -7.02 9.60 -4.08
N VAL A 90 -8.22 9.66 -4.65
CA VAL A 90 -9.33 10.54 -4.23
C VAL A 90 -10.47 9.66 -3.72
N LEU A 91 -10.96 9.98 -2.52
CA LEU A 91 -12.10 9.30 -1.89
C LEU A 91 -13.35 10.18 -2.03
N ASP A 92 -14.52 9.56 -2.19
CA ASP A 92 -15.80 10.25 -2.13
C ASP A 92 -16.00 10.86 -0.71
N PRO A 93 -16.10 12.20 -0.57
CA PRO A 93 -16.25 12.86 0.72
C PRO A 93 -17.61 12.60 1.40
N GLY A 94 -18.58 12.06 0.67
CA GLY A 94 -19.90 11.68 1.20
C GLY A 94 -19.87 10.42 2.05
N VAL A 95 -18.85 9.58 1.92
CA VAL A 95 -18.74 8.32 2.68
C VAL A 95 -18.05 8.59 4.03
N ARG A 96 -18.81 8.49 5.12
CA ARG A 96 -18.31 8.77 6.48
C ARG A 96 -18.20 7.54 7.37
N ASP A 97 -18.71 6.40 6.92
CA ASP A 97 -18.56 5.12 7.61
C ASP A 97 -17.47 4.29 6.91
N LEU A 98 -16.51 3.78 7.69
CA LEU A 98 -15.43 2.92 7.20
C LEU A 98 -15.97 1.69 6.46
N PHE A 99 -17.11 1.15 6.90
CA PHE A 99 -17.73 -0.02 6.27
C PHE A 99 -18.65 0.34 5.08
N GLY A 100 -18.89 1.63 4.85
CA GLY A 100 -19.67 2.17 3.74
C GLY A 100 -18.90 2.28 2.42
N PHE A 101 -17.57 2.22 2.45
CA PHE A 101 -16.76 2.32 1.23
C PHE A 101 -17.02 1.16 0.25
N ARG A 102 -17.00 1.49 -1.04
CA ARG A 102 -17.24 0.60 -2.18
C ARG A 102 -16.29 1.02 -3.30
N PHE A 103 -16.11 0.18 -4.30
CA PHE A 103 -15.11 0.40 -5.35
C PHE A 103 -15.30 1.74 -6.07
N GLU A 104 -16.55 2.12 -6.35
CA GLU A 104 -16.95 3.37 -7.00
C GLU A 104 -16.63 4.63 -6.20
N HIS A 105 -16.34 4.52 -4.90
CA HIS A 105 -16.00 5.65 -4.04
C HIS A 105 -14.51 6.03 -4.09
N PHE A 106 -13.73 5.35 -4.94
CA PHE A 106 -12.30 5.58 -5.10
C PHE A 106 -11.96 5.96 -6.53
N GLU A 107 -11.20 7.04 -6.70
CA GLU A 107 -10.70 7.49 -7.99
C GLU A 107 -9.17 7.62 -7.94
N LEU A 108 -8.47 6.88 -8.80
CA LEU A 108 -7.02 6.98 -8.94
C LEU A 108 -6.68 7.94 -10.10
N ARG A 109 -6.31 9.16 -9.76
CA ARG A 109 -6.00 10.22 -10.73
C ARG A 109 -4.52 10.24 -11.10
N GLY A 110 -4.24 10.49 -12.38
CA GLY A 110 -2.88 10.71 -12.87
C GLY A 110 -1.97 9.48 -12.81
N TYR A 111 -2.53 8.27 -12.71
CA TYR A 111 -1.72 7.05 -12.69
C TYR A 111 -1.00 6.84 -14.02
N ARG A 112 0.33 6.94 -13.97
CA ARG A 112 1.24 6.62 -15.05
C ARG A 112 2.15 5.50 -14.57
N SER A 113 2.25 4.45 -15.36
CA SER A 113 3.09 3.29 -15.04
C SER A 113 3.84 2.83 -16.27
N HIS A 114 5.01 2.25 -16.01
CA HIS A 114 5.71 1.47 -17.04
C HIS A 114 4.95 0.18 -17.35
N PRO A 115 5.21 -0.47 -18.50
CA PRO A 115 4.56 -1.74 -18.85
C PRO A 115 4.69 -2.80 -17.76
N HIS A 116 3.63 -3.58 -17.57
CA HIS A 116 3.57 -4.66 -16.59
C HIS A 116 4.75 -5.63 -16.70
N ILE A 117 5.29 -6.06 -15.56
CA ILE A 117 6.32 -7.09 -15.47
C ILE A 117 5.68 -8.33 -14.86
N ALA A 118 5.53 -9.39 -15.66
CA ALA A 118 4.97 -10.65 -15.18
C ALA A 118 6.01 -11.42 -14.34
N ALA A 119 5.60 -11.89 -13.16
CA ALA A 119 6.41 -12.77 -12.32
C ALA A 119 5.53 -13.86 -11.68
N PRO A 120 6.00 -15.12 -11.64
CA PRO A 120 5.24 -16.22 -11.04
C PRO A 120 5.27 -16.14 -9.51
N VAL A 121 4.14 -16.43 -8.85
CA VAL A 121 4.09 -16.55 -7.39
C VAL A 121 4.89 -17.77 -6.95
N ALA A 122 5.72 -17.63 -5.92
CA ALA A 122 6.36 -18.78 -5.26
C ALA A 122 5.30 -19.51 -4.41
N VAL A 123 5.09 -20.81 -4.67
CA VAL A 123 4.20 -21.68 -3.90
C VAL A 123 4.97 -22.37 -2.79
#